data_AF-A0A6C0LLG1-F1
#
_entry.id   AF-A0A6C0LLG1-F1
#
_cell.length_a   1.000
_cell.length_b   1.000
_cell.length_c   1.000
_cell.angle_alpha   90.00
_cell.angle_beta   90.00
_cell.angle_gamma   90.00
#
_symmetry.space_group_name_H-M   'P 1'
#
loop_
_entity.id
_entity.type
_entity.pdbx_description
1 polymer ?
#
loop_
_entity_poly.entity_id
_entity_poly.type
_entity_poly.pdbx_seq_one_letter_code
_entity_poly.pdbx_strand_id
1 'polypeptide(L)'
;MAALTLEEYKEAIFNDISVLENERKMQNEFLIFKNRINNATNFDELEQIEKEIVNKANNTLISGGRHREMNVKDIKELCKANQIKLSRVVDGKRVAYKKKELMTKLKRKKLL
;
A
#
# COMPACT_ATOMS: atom_id res chain seq x y z
N MET A 1 -18.13 -8.12 -27.87
CA MET A 1 -17.08 -7.51 -27.04
C MET A 1 -16.45 -6.42 -27.88
N ALA A 2 -16.66 -5.15 -27.54
CA ALA A 2 -15.99 -4.06 -28.23
C ALA A 2 -14.50 -4.15 -27.87
N ALA A 3 -13.65 -4.40 -28.85
CA ALA A 3 -12.21 -4.31 -28.66
C ALA A 3 -11.86 -2.83 -28.54
N LEU A 4 -11.25 -2.44 -27.41
CA LEU A 4 -10.72 -1.10 -27.23
C LEU A 4 -9.68 -0.82 -28.31
N THR A 5 -9.80 0.34 -28.96
CA THR A 5 -8.74 0.87 -29.81
C THR A 5 -7.52 1.26 -28.97
N LEU A 6 -6.34 1.39 -29.60
CA LEU A 6 -5.10 1.71 -28.89
C LEU A 6 -5.21 3.01 -28.10
N GLU A 7 -5.88 4.02 -28.67
CA GLU A 7 -6.08 5.32 -28.02
C GLU A 7 -7.05 5.23 -26.84
N GLU A 8 -8.16 4.48 -26.97
CA GLU A 8 -9.08 4.26 -25.85
C GLU A 8 -8.41 3.49 -24.69
N TYR A 9 -7.51 2.56 -25.00
CA TYR A 9 -6.74 1.83 -23.99
C TYR A 9 -5.69 2.73 -23.30
N LYS A 10 -5.04 3.63 -24.04
CA LYS A 10 -4.18 4.67 -23.44
C LYS A 10 -4.97 5.56 -22.48
N GLU A 11 -6.13 6.07 -22.90
CA GLU A 11 -6.97 6.94 -22.07
C GLU A 11 -7.42 6.23 -20.78
N ALA A 12 -7.78 4.95 -20.86
CA ALA A 12 -8.13 4.16 -19.68
C ALA A 12 -6.98 4.11 -18.66
N ILE A 13 -5.77 3.76 -19.10
CA ILE A 13 -4.59 3.71 -18.22
C ILE A 13 -4.25 5.10 -17.67
N PHE A 14 -4.40 6.16 -18.47
CA PHE A 14 -4.19 7.53 -18.03
C PHE A 14 -5.13 7.95 -16.90
N ASN A 15 -6.41 7.59 -16.99
CA ASN A 15 -7.40 7.85 -15.95
C ASN A 15 -7.04 7.14 -14.65
N ASP A 16 -6.66 5.87 -14.71
CA ASP A 16 -6.23 5.09 -13.54
C ASP A 16 -5.01 5.70 -12.86
N ILE A 17 -4.02 6.15 -13.64
CA ILE A 17 -2.86 6.88 -13.10
C ILE A 17 -3.29 8.19 -12.42
N SER A 18 -4.22 8.93 -13.01
CA SER A 18 -4.66 10.22 -12.47
C SER A 18 -5.39 10.05 -11.12
N VAL A 19 -6.13 8.95 -10.94
CA VAL A 19 -6.70 8.56 -9.64
C VAL A 19 -5.58 8.27 -8.63
N LEU A 20 -4.58 7.48 -9.01
CA LEU A 20 -3.45 7.12 -8.14
C LEU A 20 -2.60 8.33 -7.73
N GLU A 21 -2.40 9.31 -8.62
CA GLU A 21 -1.72 10.57 -8.32
C GLU A 21 -2.44 11.37 -7.23
N ASN A 22 -3.77 11.49 -7.34
CA ASN A 22 -4.61 12.20 -6.37
C ASN A 22 -4.60 11.53 -5.00
N GLU A 23 -4.66 10.20 -4.96
CA GLU A 23 -4.67 9.45 -3.70
C GLU A 23 -3.31 9.47 -2.98
N ARG A 24 -2.20 9.53 -3.71
CA ARG A 24 -0.85 9.30 -3.13
C ARG A 24 0.09 10.49 -3.12
N LYS A 25 -0.29 11.66 -3.67
CA LYS A 25 0.57 12.87 -3.76
C LYS A 25 1.95 12.61 -4.40
N MET A 26 2.09 11.59 -5.27
CA MET A 26 3.34 11.23 -5.94
C MET A 26 3.38 11.76 -7.38
N GLN A 27 3.27 13.08 -7.55
CA GLN A 27 3.12 13.72 -8.86
C GLN A 27 4.33 13.50 -9.81
N ASN A 28 5.55 13.35 -9.27
CA ASN A 28 6.75 13.22 -10.10
C ASN A 28 6.99 11.81 -10.66
N GLU A 29 6.55 10.74 -9.98
CA GLU A 29 6.82 9.37 -10.44
C GLU A 29 5.83 8.94 -11.54
N PHE A 30 4.58 9.38 -11.45
CA PHE A 30 3.54 9.04 -12.43
C PHE A 30 3.67 9.81 -13.74
N LEU A 31 4.33 10.97 -13.74
CA LEU A 31 4.66 11.72 -14.95
C LEU A 31 5.53 10.89 -15.93
N ILE A 32 6.44 10.05 -15.40
CA ILE A 32 7.28 9.17 -16.22
C ILE A 32 6.43 8.12 -16.93
N PHE A 33 5.45 7.54 -16.25
CA PHE A 33 4.53 6.56 -16.84
C PHE A 33 3.63 7.19 -17.90
N LYS A 34 3.09 8.39 -17.64
CA LYS A 34 2.29 9.15 -18.62
C LYS A 34 3.06 9.39 -19.92
N ASN A 35 4.32 9.81 -19.83
CA ASN A 35 5.17 9.98 -21.01
C ASN A 35 5.43 8.67 -21.76
N ARG A 36 5.60 7.54 -21.05
CA ARG A 36 5.78 6.22 -21.69
C ARG A 36 4.52 5.74 -22.41
N ILE A 37 3.34 5.96 -21.82
CA ILE A 37 2.04 5.59 -22.44
C ILE A 37 1.82 6.39 -23.72
N ASN A 38 2.09 7.70 -23.70
CA ASN A 38 1.97 8.54 -24.89
C ASN A 38 2.89 8.09 -26.04
N ASN A 39 4.09 7.60 -25.72
CA ASN A 39 5.06 7.13 -26.71
C ASN A 39 4.87 5.66 -27.10
N ALA A 40 3.94 4.93 -26.47
CA ALA A 40 3.71 3.52 -26.78
C ALA A 40 3.04 3.38 -28.16
N THR A 41 3.57 2.46 -28.96
CA THR A 41 3.16 2.26 -30.37
C THR A 41 2.30 1.02 -30.59
N ASN A 42 2.25 0.13 -29.61
CA ASN A 42 1.54 -1.14 -29.67
C ASN A 42 0.95 -1.51 -28.30
N PHE A 43 0.07 -2.52 -28.30
CA PHE A 43 -0.62 -2.98 -27.09
C PHE A 43 0.31 -3.72 -26.11
N ASP A 44 1.33 -4.44 -26.61
CA ASP A 44 2.27 -5.18 -25.75
C ASP A 44 3.08 -4.23 -24.85
N GLU A 45 3.50 -3.08 -25.38
CA GLU A 45 4.17 -2.02 -24.61
C GLU A 45 3.25 -1.44 -23.53
N LEU A 46 1.98 -1.21 -23.87
CA LEU A 46 0.99 -0.69 -22.91
C LEU A 46 0.71 -1.68 -21.79
N GLU A 47 0.58 -2.98 -22.11
CA GLU A 47 0.35 -4.03 -21.12
C GLU A 47 1.56 -4.19 -20.17
N GLN A 48 2.79 -4.04 -20.69
CA GLN A 48 3.99 -4.02 -19.87
C GLN A 48 4.02 -2.79 -18.94
N ILE A 49 3.68 -1.61 -19.45
CA ILE A 49 3.59 -0.38 -18.66
C ILE A 49 2.52 -0.51 -17.57
N GLU A 50 1.35 -1.07 -17.89
CA GLU A 50 0.29 -1.34 -16.92
C GLU A 50 0.76 -2.29 -15.81
N LYS A 51 1.42 -3.40 -16.18
CA LYS A 51 2.02 -4.33 -15.22
C LYS A 51 3.06 -3.64 -14.33
N GLU A 52 3.90 -2.76 -14.87
CA GLU A 52 4.84 -1.96 -14.10
C GLU A 52 4.15 -0.98 -13.15
N ILE A 53 3.08 -0.30 -13.60
CA ILE A 53 2.28 0.62 -12.77
C ILE A 53 1.63 -0.14 -11.62
N VAL A 54 1.01 -1.29 -11.88
CA VAL A 54 0.40 -2.13 -10.85
C VAL A 54 1.46 -2.64 -9.88
N ASN A 55 2.58 -3.15 -10.39
CA ASN A 55 3.70 -3.60 -9.56
C ASN A 55 4.29 -2.46 -8.75
N LYS A 56 4.35 -1.24 -9.27
CA LYS A 56 4.82 -0.06 -8.55
C LYS A 56 3.77 0.41 -7.54
N ALA A 57 2.49 0.40 -7.86
CA ALA A 57 1.42 0.73 -6.91
C ALA A 57 1.39 -0.27 -5.75
N ASN A 58 1.57 -1.56 -6.04
CA ASN A 58 1.72 -2.64 -5.06
C ASN A 58 3.05 -2.53 -4.30
N ASN A 59 4.15 -2.28 -4.99
CA ASN A 59 5.44 -2.06 -4.34
C ASN A 59 5.44 -0.78 -3.54
N THR A 60 4.67 0.26 -3.84
CA THR A 60 4.55 1.46 -3.00
C THR A 60 3.54 1.27 -1.87
N LEU A 61 2.60 0.33 -1.98
CA LEU A 61 1.91 -0.22 -0.80
C LEU A 61 2.90 -0.98 0.10
N ILE A 62 3.88 -1.67 -0.49
CA ILE A 62 4.90 -2.45 0.23
C ILE A 62 6.10 -1.58 0.69
N SER A 63 6.44 -0.49 -0.02
CA SER A 63 7.66 0.33 0.09
C SER A 63 7.40 1.79 0.49
N GLY A 64 6.17 2.29 0.32
CA GLY A 64 5.58 3.25 1.27
C GLY A 64 5.45 2.63 2.67
N GLY A 65 5.65 1.31 2.77
CA GLY A 65 5.94 0.56 3.98
C GLY A 65 7.36 0.75 4.56
N ARG A 66 8.12 1.79 4.21
CA ARG A 66 9.25 2.26 5.06
C ARG A 66 8.81 3.02 6.31
N HIS A 67 7.50 3.09 6.55
CA HIS A 67 6.92 2.98 7.88
C HIS A 67 5.72 2.04 7.76
N ARG A 68 5.92 0.71 7.79
CA ARG A 68 4.85 -0.21 8.20
C ARG A 68 4.52 0.12 9.66
N GLU A 69 3.71 1.15 9.84
CA GLU A 69 2.76 1.23 10.92
C GLU A 69 1.88 -0.02 10.82
N MET A 70 2.37 -1.13 11.38
CA MET A 70 1.59 -2.36 11.52
C MET A 70 0.21 -1.97 12.06
N ASN A 71 -0.85 -2.39 11.36
CA ASN A 71 -2.19 -1.95 11.72
C ASN A 71 -2.47 -2.40 13.15
N VAL A 72 -3.24 -1.62 13.92
CA VAL A 72 -3.56 -1.97 15.32
C VAL A 72 -4.24 -3.35 15.38
N LYS A 73 -4.97 -3.74 14.33
CA LYS A 73 -5.55 -5.07 14.17
C LYS A 73 -4.47 -6.15 14.12
N ASP A 74 -3.51 -6.02 13.21
CA ASP A 74 -2.40 -6.98 13.04
C ASP A 74 -1.53 -7.08 14.30
N ILE A 75 -1.23 -5.93 14.94
CA ILE A 75 -0.50 -5.89 16.22
C ILE A 75 -1.25 -6.68 17.29
N LYS A 76 -2.58 -6.52 17.37
CA LYS A 76 -3.42 -7.24 18.34
C LYS A 76 -3.46 -8.74 18.03
N GLU A 77 -3.54 -9.13 16.77
CA GLU A 77 -3.52 -10.54 16.36
C GLU A 77 -2.18 -11.20 16.69
N LEU A 78 -1.06 -10.54 16.37
CA LEU A 78 0.29 -10.98 16.76
C LEU A 78 0.43 -11.11 18.28
N CYS A 79 -0.10 -10.14 19.02
CA CYS A 79 -0.10 -10.19 20.47
C CYS A 79 -0.95 -11.37 21.00
N LYS A 80 -2.13 -11.65 20.43
CA LYS A 80 -2.94 -12.83 20.79
C LYS A 80 -2.22 -14.14 20.49
N ALA A 81 -1.67 -14.27 19.29
CA ALA A 81 -0.93 -15.45 18.85
C ALA A 81 0.27 -15.78 19.77
N ASN A 82 0.90 -14.74 20.33
CA ASN A 82 2.06 -14.87 21.23
C ASN A 82 1.72 -14.73 22.73
N GLN A 83 0.43 -14.86 23.07
CA GLN A 83 -0.10 -14.77 24.44
C GLN A 83 0.32 -13.50 25.20
N ILE A 84 0.43 -12.38 24.49
CA ILE A 84 0.72 -11.06 25.05
C ILE A 84 -0.59 -10.40 25.48
N LYS A 85 -0.69 -10.02 26.77
CA LYS A 85 -1.85 -9.31 27.31
C LYS A 85 -2.09 -7.98 26.57
N LEU A 86 -3.33 -7.78 26.13
CA LEU A 86 -3.77 -6.57 25.42
C LEU A 86 -4.26 -5.44 26.36
N SER A 87 -4.33 -5.70 27.66
CA SER A 87 -4.81 -4.75 28.67
C SER A 87 -4.02 -4.87 29.97
N ARG A 88 -4.05 -3.82 30.80
CA ARG A 88 -3.60 -3.81 32.19
C ARG A 88 -4.69 -3.27 33.12
N VAL A 89 -4.56 -3.53 34.42
CA VAL A 89 -5.39 -2.88 35.44
C VAL A 89 -4.61 -1.69 35.98
N VAL A 90 -5.25 -0.51 36.00
CA VAL A 90 -4.72 0.74 36.57
C VAL A 90 -5.84 1.33 37.42
N ASP A 91 -5.57 1.64 38.69
CA ASP A 91 -6.53 2.19 39.64
C ASP A 91 -7.85 1.39 39.73
N GLY A 92 -7.73 0.05 39.77
CA GLY A 92 -8.88 -0.86 39.80
C GLY A 92 -9.67 -0.97 38.49
N LYS A 93 -9.31 -0.22 37.45
CA LYS A 93 -9.98 -0.23 36.14
C LYS A 93 -9.14 -0.95 35.08
N ARG A 94 -9.80 -1.69 34.18
CA ARG A 94 -9.14 -2.39 33.08
C ARG A 94 -8.96 -1.45 31.88
N VAL A 95 -7.72 -1.20 31.49
CA VAL A 95 -7.35 -0.28 30.41
C VAL A 95 -6.61 -1.05 29.29
N ALA A 96 -7.02 -0.84 28.04
CA ALA A 96 -6.36 -1.44 26.88
C ALA A 96 -5.01 -0.75 26.60
N TYR A 97 -4.02 -1.53 26.15
CA TYR A 97 -2.72 -0.98 25.74
C TYR A 97 -2.82 -0.23 24.42
N LYS A 98 -2.10 0.90 24.32
CA LYS A 98 -1.98 1.68 23.08
C LYS A 98 -1.07 0.96 22.08
N LYS A 99 -1.18 1.31 20.79
CA LYS A 99 -0.37 0.78 19.68
C LYS A 99 1.13 0.74 20.01
N LYS A 100 1.68 1.85 20.48
CA LYS A 100 3.11 1.99 20.85
C LYS A 100 3.51 1.01 21.97
N GLU A 101 2.64 0.77 22.95
CA GLU A 101 2.90 -0.16 24.05
C GLU A 101 2.90 -1.62 23.59
N LEU A 102 1.93 -1.99 22.74
CA LEU A 102 1.87 -3.33 22.15
C LEU A 102 3.07 -3.60 21.23
N MET A 103 3.45 -2.63 20.38
CA MET A 103 4.67 -2.73 19.56
C MET A 103 5.94 -2.91 20.40
N THR A 104 6.06 -2.17 21.50
CA THR A 104 7.21 -2.31 22.40
C THR A 104 7.26 -3.70 23.02
N LYS A 105 6.10 -4.27 23.37
CA LYS A 105 6.02 -5.66 23.90
C LYS A 105 6.42 -6.70 22.84
N LEU A 106 6.02 -6.51 21.59
CA LEU A 106 6.41 -7.38 20.48
C LEU A 106 7.92 -7.35 20.22
N LYS A 107 8.53 -6.15 20.16
CA LYS A 107 9.98 -5.98 20.01
C LYS A 107 10.77 -6.62 21.15
N ARG A 108 10.31 -6.48 22.40
CA ARG A 108 10.95 -7.13 23.57
C ARG A 108 10.97 -8.65 23.47
N LYS A 109 9.99 -9.26 22.80
CA LYS A 109 9.95 -10.69 22.52
C LYS A 109 10.69 -11.10 21.24
N LYS A 110 11.37 -10.17 20.56
CA LYS A 110 12.03 -10.39 19.25
C LYS A 110 11.07 -10.93 18.18
N LEU A 111 9.79 -10.54 18.26
CA LEU A 111 8.77 -10.87 17.26
C LEU A 111 8.71 -9.83 16.13
N LEU A 112 9.48 -8.75 16.28
CA LEU A 112 9.73 -7.64 15.36
C LEU A 112 11.16 -7.15 15.58
#